data_AF-A0A2I9DL51-F1
#
_entry.id   AF-A0A2I9DL51-F1
#
_cell.length_a   1.000
_cell.length_b   1.000
_cell.length_c   1.000
_cell.angle_alpha   90.00
_cell.angle_beta   90.00
_cell.angle_gamma   90.00
#
_symmetry.space_group_name_H-M   'P 1'
#
loop_
_entity.id
_entity.type
_entity.pdbx_description
1 polymer ?
#
loop_
_entity_poly.entity_id
_entity_poly.type
_entity_poly.pdbx_seq_one_letter_code
_entity_poly.pdbx_strand_id
1 'polypeptide(L)'
;MREIYLQGNEAVKPIFEEMLDPYEYLDVNNLTIQNTNFTDHDVFDYYKILGFQIIQDGLNYSTVTHHTNMDALEYVPERDMMINATVIAVLVYQIGELNSRLPRED
;
A
#
# COMPACT_ATOMS: atom_id res chain seq x y z
N MET A 1 0.33 -3.70 8.38
CA MET A 1 -0.47 -3.30 7.21
C MET A 1 -1.93 -3.28 7.58
N ARG A 2 -2.69 -2.30 7.11
CA ARG A 2 -4.15 -2.24 7.28
C ARG A 2 -4.89 -2.42 5.96
N GLU A 3 -4.48 -1.70 4.92
CA GLU A 3 -5.22 -1.60 3.65
C GLU A 3 -4.31 -1.08 2.52
N ILE A 4 -4.76 -1.09 1.26
CA ILE A 4 -4.10 -0.42 0.12
C ILE A 4 -5.05 0.60 -0.51
N TYR A 5 -4.56 1.82 -0.74
CA TYR A 5 -5.22 2.79 -1.62
C TYR A 5 -5.04 2.40 -3.08
N LEU A 6 -6.15 2.14 -3.78
CA LEU A 6 -6.20 1.84 -5.21
C LEU A 6 -6.16 3.10 -6.09
N GLN A 7 -6.11 4.28 -5.48
CA GLN A 7 -6.00 5.58 -6.14
C GLN A 7 -7.15 5.97 -7.09
N GLY A 8 -8.31 5.34 -6.97
CA GLY A 8 -9.45 5.54 -7.87
C GLY A 8 -9.58 4.46 -8.95
N ASN A 9 -8.62 3.53 -9.01
CA ASN A 9 -8.56 2.51 -10.05
C ASN A 9 -9.31 1.25 -9.61
N GLU A 10 -10.62 1.21 -9.83
CA GLU A 10 -11.44 0.07 -9.41
C GLU A 10 -11.08 -1.21 -10.18
N ALA A 11 -10.59 -1.07 -11.41
CA ALA A 11 -10.24 -2.18 -12.28
C ALA A 11 -9.06 -3.02 -11.78
N VAL A 12 -8.19 -2.49 -10.91
CA VAL A 12 -7.09 -3.27 -10.31
C VAL A 12 -7.50 -4.08 -9.09
N LYS A 13 -8.67 -3.78 -8.48
CA LYS A 13 -9.14 -4.46 -7.28
C LYS A 13 -9.13 -5.99 -7.37
N PRO A 14 -9.77 -6.65 -8.37
CA PRO A 14 -9.78 -8.11 -8.43
C PRO A 14 -8.39 -8.72 -8.64
N ILE A 15 -7.46 -7.98 -9.28
CA ILE A 15 -6.08 -8.43 -9.47
C ILE A 15 -5.35 -8.44 -8.11
N PHE A 16 -5.52 -7.39 -7.31
CA PHE A 16 -4.88 -7.31 -5.99
C PHE A 16 -5.51 -8.28 -5.00
N GLU A 17 -6.83 -8.51 -5.07
CA GLU A 17 -7.50 -9.56 -4.29
C GLU A 17 -6.90 -10.93 -4.60
N GLU A 18 -6.76 -11.30 -5.89
CA GLU A 18 -6.14 -12.56 -6.30
C GLU A 18 -4.67 -12.67 -5.85
N MET A 19 -3.87 -11.61 -6.03
CA MET A 19 -2.46 -11.60 -5.65
C MET A 19 -2.24 -11.73 -4.13
N LEU A 20 -3.19 -11.26 -3.32
CA LEU A 20 -3.09 -11.24 -1.86
C LEU A 20 -3.85 -12.38 -1.17
N ASP A 21 -4.70 -13.11 -1.89
CA ASP A 21 -5.46 -14.27 -1.39
C ASP A 21 -4.58 -15.28 -0.63
N PRO A 22 -3.38 -15.69 -1.12
CA PRO A 22 -2.53 -16.63 -0.38
C PRO A 22 -2.00 -16.08 0.95
N TYR A 23 -2.10 -14.77 1.18
CA TYR A 23 -1.57 -14.04 2.33
C TYR A 23 -2.66 -13.53 3.27
N GLU A 24 -3.93 -13.92 3.07
CA GLU A 24 -5.06 -13.50 3.92
C GLU A 24 -4.80 -13.71 5.42
N TYR A 25 -4.07 -14.78 5.79
CA TYR A 25 -3.68 -15.06 7.17
C TYR A 25 -2.80 -13.99 7.84
N LEU A 26 -2.31 -13.00 7.07
CA LEU A 26 -1.58 -11.83 7.55
C LEU A 26 -2.48 -10.59 7.72
N ASP A 27 -3.77 -10.68 7.42
CA ASP A 27 -4.77 -9.59 7.44
C ASP A 27 -4.45 -8.44 6.46
N VAL A 28 -4.02 -8.78 5.22
CA VAL A 28 -3.49 -7.82 4.23
C VAL A 28 -4.39 -7.60 3.01
N ASN A 29 -5.58 -8.19 2.97
CA ASN A 29 -6.49 -8.20 1.82
C ASN A 29 -7.52 -7.05 1.81
N ASN A 30 -7.38 -6.04 2.68
CA ASN A 30 -8.23 -4.86 2.61
C ASN A 30 -7.74 -3.93 1.50
N LEU A 31 -8.67 -3.49 0.64
CA LEU A 31 -8.42 -2.57 -0.46
C LEU A 31 -9.48 -1.48 -0.46
N THR A 32 -9.06 -0.22 -0.59
CA THR A 32 -9.96 0.92 -0.72
C THR A 32 -9.76 1.63 -2.04
N ILE A 33 -10.88 2.02 -2.66
CA ILE A 33 -10.86 2.82 -3.89
C ILE A 33 -10.42 4.27 -3.65
N GLN A 34 -10.28 4.68 -2.39
CA GLN A 34 -9.93 6.05 -2.04
C GLN A 34 -8.50 6.40 -2.48
N ASN A 35 -8.24 7.70 -2.48
CA ASN A 35 -6.93 8.25 -2.77
C ASN A 35 -6.26 8.63 -1.45
N THR A 36 -4.95 8.44 -1.39
CA THR A 36 -4.11 9.18 -0.44
C THR A 36 -3.76 10.56 -1.01
N ASN A 37 -3.19 11.40 -0.17
CA ASN A 37 -2.60 12.68 -0.55
C ASN A 37 -1.29 12.90 0.21
N PHE A 38 -0.47 13.83 -0.28
CA PHE A 38 0.75 14.34 0.35
C PHE A 38 1.90 13.32 0.41
N THR A 39 2.12 12.60 -0.70
CA THR A 39 3.18 11.61 -0.85
C THR A 39 3.80 11.62 -2.25
N ASP A 40 4.90 10.89 -2.44
CA ASP A 40 5.70 10.91 -3.67
C ASP A 40 4.96 10.37 -4.89
N HIS A 41 4.03 9.41 -4.73
CA HIS A 41 3.36 8.81 -5.89
C HIS A 41 2.21 9.65 -6.46
N ASP A 42 1.74 10.68 -5.75
CA ASP A 42 0.61 11.53 -6.18
C ASP A 42 0.87 12.15 -7.57
N VAL A 43 2.13 12.51 -7.87
CA VAL A 43 2.50 13.07 -9.18
C VAL A 43 2.40 12.03 -10.30
N PHE A 44 2.65 10.76 -10.01
CA PHE A 44 2.53 9.68 -11.00
C PHE A 44 1.06 9.45 -11.33
N ASP A 45 0.22 9.41 -10.29
CA ASP A 45 -1.23 9.26 -10.41
C ASP A 45 -1.83 10.39 -11.27
N TYR A 46 -1.42 11.64 -11.03
CA TYR A 46 -1.79 12.80 -11.85
C TYR A 46 -1.50 12.60 -13.35
N TYR A 47 -0.39 11.96 -13.70
CA TYR A 47 0.00 11.64 -15.08
C TYR A 47 -0.51 10.26 -15.57
N LYS A 48 -1.44 9.64 -14.84
CA LYS A 48 -2.02 8.32 -15.17
C LYS A 48 -0.95 7.22 -15.23
N ILE A 49 0.10 7.37 -14.43
CA ILE A 49 1.08 6.33 -14.13
C ILE A 49 0.68 5.73 -12.79
N LEU A 50 0.42 4.43 -12.79
CA LEU A 50 -0.10 3.73 -11.61
C LEU A 50 0.86 3.87 -10.42
N GLY A 51 0.33 4.39 -9.32
CA GLY A 51 0.95 4.41 -8.00
C GLY A 51 -0.07 3.92 -6.98
N PHE A 52 0.39 3.24 -5.94
CA PHE A 52 -0.46 2.70 -4.88
C PHE A 52 0.25 2.90 -3.55
N GLN A 53 -0.52 3.11 -2.48
CA GLN A 53 0.03 3.26 -1.14
C GLN A 53 -0.57 2.25 -0.18
N ILE A 54 0.31 1.62 0.60
CA ILE A 54 -0.08 0.83 1.75
C ILE A 54 -0.48 1.77 2.89
N ILE A 55 -1.65 1.51 3.46
CA ILE A 55 -2.16 2.13 4.66
C ILE A 55 -1.63 1.35 5.86
N GLN A 56 -0.94 2.05 6.74
CA GLN A 56 -0.49 1.53 8.03
C GLN A 56 -1.54 1.86 9.10
N ASP A 57 -1.48 1.16 10.24
CA ASP A 57 -2.20 1.62 11.42
C ASP A 57 -1.60 2.97 11.85
N GLY A 58 -2.46 3.94 12.18
CA GLY A 58 -2.03 5.28 12.55
C GLY A 58 -1.33 5.32 13.91
N LEU A 59 -1.56 4.34 14.80
CA LEU A 59 -0.93 4.25 16.13
C LEU A 59 -0.82 5.63 16.82
N ASN A 60 0.39 6.08 17.11
CA ASN A 60 0.72 7.40 17.68
C ASN A 60 1.33 8.37 16.65
N TYR A 61 1.25 8.05 15.35
CA TYR A 61 1.90 8.78 14.25
C TYR A 61 1.55 10.27 14.27
N SER A 62 0.27 10.60 14.06
CA SER A 62 -0.14 11.98 13.75
C SER A 62 -0.01 12.98 14.91
N THR A 63 -0.03 12.52 16.16
CA THR A 63 -0.12 13.40 17.34
C THR A 63 1.14 13.43 18.18
N VAL A 64 2.04 12.45 18.02
CA VAL A 64 3.20 12.28 18.91
C VAL A 64 4.52 12.17 18.15
N THR A 65 4.61 11.25 17.18
CA THR A 65 5.91 10.88 16.59
C THR A 65 6.21 11.60 15.28
N HIS A 66 5.21 11.82 14.43
CA HIS A 66 5.40 12.44 13.11
C HIS A 66 5.93 13.87 13.22
N HIS A 67 7.03 14.15 12.53
CA HIS A 67 7.70 15.47 12.52
C HIS A 67 8.10 15.99 13.91
N THR A 68 8.40 15.09 14.85
CA THR A 68 8.94 15.45 16.16
C THR A 68 10.29 14.78 16.38
N ASN A 69 10.97 15.13 17.46
CA ASN A 69 12.17 14.44 17.92
C ASN A 69 11.88 13.06 18.56
N MET A 70 10.62 12.62 18.54
CA MET A 70 10.18 11.30 18.99
C MET A 70 9.98 10.32 17.82
N ASP A 71 10.29 10.72 16.57
CA ASP A 71 10.37 9.81 15.44
C ASP A 71 11.60 8.90 15.57
N ALA A 72 11.43 7.83 16.33
CA ALA A 72 12.51 6.96 16.78
C ALA A 72 12.14 5.48 16.57
N LEU A 73 13.17 4.63 16.43
CA LEU A 73 13.02 3.22 16.08
C LEU A 73 12.17 2.44 17.09
N GLU A 74 12.18 2.84 18.36
CA GLU A 74 11.43 2.18 19.43
C GLU A 74 9.90 2.23 19.21
N TYR A 75 9.41 3.14 18.37
CA TYR A 75 7.99 3.24 18.01
C TYR A 75 7.61 2.45 16.77
N VAL A 76 8.57 1.81 16.10
CA VAL A 76 8.33 1.02 14.89
C VAL A 76 7.98 -0.43 15.29
N PRO A 77 6.75 -0.91 15.04
CA PRO A 77 6.39 -2.28 15.39
C PRO A 77 7.07 -3.27 14.44
N GLU A 78 7.91 -4.15 14.99
CA GLU A 78 8.69 -5.13 14.21
C GLU A 78 7.80 -6.00 13.32
N ARG A 79 6.69 -6.52 13.88
CA ARG A 79 5.73 -7.35 13.13
C ARG A 79 5.18 -6.61 11.90
N ASP A 80 4.83 -5.34 12.06
CA ASP A 80 4.22 -4.55 10.99
C ASP A 80 5.24 -4.26 9.88
N MET A 81 6.51 -4.04 10.24
CA MET A 81 7.59 -3.92 9.28
C MET A 81 7.78 -5.19 8.46
N MET A 82 7.78 -6.37 9.11
CA MET A 82 7.91 -7.65 8.41
C MET A 82 6.76 -7.90 7.44
N ILE A 83 5.52 -7.62 7.85
CA ILE A 83 4.34 -7.80 7.01
C ILE A 83 4.37 -6.80 5.84
N ASN A 84 4.60 -5.51 6.10
CA ASN A 84 4.65 -4.50 5.05
C ASN A 84 5.73 -4.84 4.01
N ALA A 85 6.93 -5.23 4.45
CA ALA A 85 8.02 -5.62 3.56
C ALA A 85 7.66 -6.84 2.70
N THR A 86 7.01 -7.84 3.32
CA THR A 86 6.55 -9.05 2.62
C THR A 86 5.52 -8.70 1.55
N VAL A 87 4.48 -7.93 1.89
CA VAL A 87 3.42 -7.57 0.94
C VAL A 87 3.93 -6.74 -0.21
N ILE A 88 4.78 -5.74 0.05
CA ILE A 88 5.39 -4.94 -1.02
C ILE A 88 6.20 -5.83 -1.97
N ALA A 89 7.06 -6.69 -1.42
CA ALA A 89 7.91 -7.57 -2.23
C ALA A 89 7.07 -8.52 -3.09
N VAL A 90 6.03 -9.11 -2.50
CA VAL A 90 5.10 -10.02 -3.17
C VAL A 90 4.34 -9.32 -4.30
N LEU A 91 3.78 -8.13 -4.06
CA LEU A 91 3.05 -7.38 -5.09
C LEU A 91 3.98 -6.94 -6.21
N VAL A 92 5.15 -6.38 -5.89
CA VAL A 92 6.14 -5.97 -6.89
C VAL A 92 6.57 -7.15 -7.76
N TYR A 93 6.84 -8.30 -7.15
CA TYR A 93 7.20 -9.52 -7.87
C TYR A 93 6.06 -9.99 -8.78
N GLN A 94 4.86 -10.19 -8.24
CA GLN A 94 3.72 -10.70 -9.02
C GLN A 94 3.33 -9.75 -10.16
N ILE A 95 3.35 -8.43 -9.94
CA ILE A 95 3.11 -7.42 -10.98
C ILE A 95 4.21 -7.47 -12.05
N GLY A 96 5.47 -7.65 -11.64
CA GLY A 96 6.62 -7.76 -12.54
C GLY A 96 6.57 -8.98 -13.46
N GLU A 97 5.92 -10.06 -13.02
CA GLU A 97 5.75 -11.30 -13.78
C GLU A 97 4.49 -11.32 -14.67
N LEU A 98 3.65 -10.26 -14.65
CA LEU A 98 2.47 -10.19 -15.51
C LEU A 98 2.86 -10.05 -16.99
N ASN A 99 2.24 -10.85 -17.84
CA ASN A 99 2.37 -10.74 -19.30
C ASN A 99 1.66 -9.51 -19.88
N SER A 100 0.78 -8.87 -19.09
CA SER A 100 -0.01 -7.72 -19.47
C SER A 100 0.15 -6.60 -18.45
N ARG A 101 0.00 -5.36 -18.91
CA ARG A 101 -0.02 -4.20 -18.02
C ARG A 101 -1.26 -4.24 -17.14
N LEU A 102 -1.14 -3.72 -15.91
CA LEU A 102 -2.29 -3.42 -15.08
C LEU A 102 -3.23 -2.42 -15.79
N PRO A 103 -4.55 -2.53 -15.58
CA PRO A 103 -5.52 -1.54 -16.04
C PRO A 103 -5.16 -0.14 -15.56
N ARG A 104 -5.33 0.86 -16.42
CA ARG A 104 -5.18 2.27 -16.05
C ARG A 104 -6.55 2.89 -15.87
N GLU A 105 -6.61 3.91 -15.02
CA GLU A 105 -7.75 4.81 -15.00
C GLU A 105 -7.85 5.58 -16.31
N ASP A 106 -9.08 5.89 -16.70
CA ASP A 106 -9.38 6.82 -17.79
C ASP A 106 -9.01 8.27 -17.43
#